data_AF-A0A1G3LVK3-F1
#
_entry.id   AF-A0A1G3LVK3-F1
#
_cell.length_a   1.000
_cell.length_b   1.000
_cell.length_c   1.000
_cell.angle_alpha   90.00
_cell.angle_beta   90.00
_cell.angle_gamma   90.00
#
_symmetry.space_group_name_H-M   'P 1'
#
loop_
_entity.id
_entity.type
_entity.pdbx_description
1 polymer ?
#
loop_
_entity_poly.entity_id
_entity_poly.type
_entity_poly.pdbx_seq_one_letter_code
_entity_poly.pdbx_strand_id
1 'polypeptide(L)'
;MAGISLEITLAGLSAIDGLSAMAGRMERLSPVLLDIGEHIVSQAKMNFRNEAGPDGVPWKESERAREESGQTLTLTARLKNSITARATSDSVTVGTNVVYAAIHQMGFDGKVVISAHERRIRQAFGRKLKKAKVVSVKSHTAKRSLAPRPFLPRTLEEAGMAAIERIIMNHLMAGPDHA
;
A
#
# COMPACT_ATOMS: atom_id res chain seq x y z
N MET A 1 -13.51 5.10 -3.17
CA MET A 1 -13.45 4.03 -2.14
C MET A 1 -12.55 4.50 -1.00
N ALA A 2 -12.91 4.24 0.27
CA ALA A 2 -12.07 4.60 1.41
C ALA A 2 -10.85 3.66 1.48
N GLY A 3 -9.73 4.07 0.88
CA GLY A 3 -8.52 3.27 0.71
C GLY A 3 -7.44 4.10 0.03
N ILE A 4 -6.46 3.44 -0.60
CA ILE A 4 -5.44 4.12 -1.41
C ILE A 4 -5.14 3.35 -2.68
N SER A 5 -4.96 4.08 -3.77
CA SER A 5 -4.62 3.54 -5.08
C SER A 5 -3.66 4.45 -5.82
N LEU A 6 -2.77 3.84 -6.59
CA LEU A 6 -1.95 4.45 -7.63
C LEU A 6 -2.59 4.11 -8.97
N GLU A 7 -2.82 5.11 -9.80
CA GLU A 7 -3.22 4.93 -11.20
C GLU A 7 -2.05 5.29 -12.11
N ILE A 8 -1.73 4.39 -13.04
CA ILE A 8 -0.73 4.60 -14.07
C ILE A 8 -1.44 4.58 -15.40
N THR A 9 -1.40 5.71 -16.11
CA THR A 9 -2.01 5.86 -17.43
C THR A 9 -0.94 5.68 -18.51
N LEU A 10 -1.38 5.34 -19.71
CA LEU A 10 -0.50 5.27 -20.88
C LEU A 10 0.25 6.57 -21.15
N ALA A 11 -0.40 7.72 -20.94
CA ALA A 11 0.22 9.03 -21.04
C ALA A 11 1.36 9.22 -20.01
N GLY A 12 1.23 8.65 -18.81
CA GLY A 12 2.29 8.66 -17.80
C GLY A 12 3.48 7.76 -18.14
N LEU A 13 3.26 6.75 -18.98
CA LEU A 13 4.27 5.80 -19.43
C LEU A 13 4.85 6.13 -20.81
N SER A 14 4.36 7.15 -21.51
CA SER A 14 4.82 7.51 -22.86
C SER A 14 6.27 7.99 -22.91
N ALA A 15 6.84 8.35 -21.75
CA ALA A 15 8.26 8.64 -21.59
C ALA A 15 9.16 7.39 -21.68
N ILE A 16 8.57 6.19 -21.66
CA ILE A 16 9.29 4.92 -21.83
C ILE A 16 9.23 4.54 -23.32
N ASP A 17 10.37 4.59 -24.00
CA ASP A 17 10.48 4.39 -25.46
C ASP A 17 9.83 3.08 -25.95
N GLY A 18 9.91 2.02 -25.14
CA GLY A 18 9.30 0.73 -25.46
C GLY A 18 7.77 0.78 -25.55
N LEU A 19 7.09 1.59 -24.72
CA LEU A 19 5.63 1.60 -24.71
C LEU A 19 5.05 2.31 -25.93
N SER A 20 5.69 3.39 -26.38
CA SER A 20 5.29 4.10 -27.60
C SER A 20 5.46 3.21 -28.84
N ALA A 21 6.53 2.43 -28.91
CA ALA A 21 6.72 1.43 -29.96
C ALA A 21 5.66 0.32 -29.92
N MET A 22 5.19 -0.06 -28.73
CA MET A 22 4.17 -1.08 -28.52
C MET A 22 2.76 -0.59 -28.86
N ALA A 23 2.43 0.64 -28.47
CA ALA A 23 1.14 1.28 -28.78
C ALA A 23 0.89 1.43 -30.29
N GLY A 24 1.96 1.59 -31.08
CA GLY A 24 1.86 1.60 -32.54
C GLY A 24 1.76 0.21 -33.18
N ARG A 25 2.01 -0.87 -32.44
CA ARG A 25 2.12 -2.25 -32.96
C ARG A 25 1.05 -3.20 -32.42
N MET A 26 0.52 -2.96 -31.22
CA MET A 26 -0.39 -3.88 -30.53
C MET A 26 -1.81 -3.31 -30.45
N GLU A 27 -2.80 -4.12 -30.80
CA GLU A 27 -4.22 -3.77 -30.69
C GLU A 27 -4.72 -3.74 -29.23
N ARG A 28 -4.01 -4.39 -28.29
CA ARG A 28 -4.41 -4.49 -26.88
C ARG A 28 -3.22 -4.29 -25.94
N LEU A 29 -3.25 -3.22 -25.15
CA LEU A 29 -2.22 -2.87 -24.17
C LEU A 29 -2.52 -3.41 -22.76
N SER A 30 -3.74 -3.91 -22.54
CA SER A 30 -4.20 -4.42 -21.25
C SER A 30 -3.31 -5.52 -20.64
N PRO A 31 -2.77 -6.51 -21.39
CA PRO A 31 -1.88 -7.53 -20.82
C PRO A 31 -0.61 -6.92 -20.22
N VAL A 32 0.04 -6.00 -20.93
CA VAL A 32 1.28 -5.36 -20.47
C VAL A 32 1.02 -4.43 -19.29
N LEU A 33 -0.09 -3.68 -19.34
CA LEU A 33 -0.52 -2.85 -18.22
C LEU A 33 -0.83 -3.69 -16.99
N LEU A 34 -1.43 -4.86 -17.16
CA LEU A 34 -1.70 -5.79 -16.06
C LEU A 34 -0.39 -6.30 -15.44
N ASP A 35 0.58 -6.74 -16.25
CA ASP A 35 1.88 -7.21 -15.77
C ASP A 35 2.66 -6.12 -15.02
N ILE A 36 2.59 -4.87 -15.50
CA ILE A 36 3.12 -3.71 -14.77
C ILE A 36 2.44 -3.57 -13.41
N GLY A 37 1.11 -3.67 -13.38
CA GLY A 37 0.34 -3.65 -12.13
C GLY A 37 0.73 -4.78 -11.17
N GLU A 38 0.87 -6.00 -11.67
CA GLU A 38 1.29 -7.17 -10.89
C GLU A 38 2.72 -7.02 -10.37
N HIS A 39 3.61 -6.42 -11.16
CA HIS A 39 4.95 -6.07 -10.71
C HIS A 39 4.91 -5.14 -9.49
N ILE A 40 4.10 -4.08 -9.54
CA ILE A 40 3.95 -3.13 -8.42
C ILE A 40 3.32 -3.82 -7.20
N VAL A 41 2.34 -4.71 -7.39
CA VAL A 41 1.77 -5.52 -6.30
C VAL A 41 2.86 -6.39 -5.66
N SER A 42 3.71 -7.01 -6.47
CA SER A 42 4.83 -7.84 -6.01
C SER A 42 5.87 -7.03 -5.24
N GLN A 43 6.25 -5.85 -5.76
CA GLN A 43 7.11 -4.90 -5.06
C GLN A 43 6.52 -4.47 -3.72
N ALA A 44 5.24 -4.12 -3.68
CA ALA A 44 4.57 -3.78 -2.44
C ALA A 44 4.66 -4.93 -1.44
N LYS A 45 4.39 -6.17 -1.84
CA LYS A 45 4.55 -7.35 -0.97
C LYS A 45 5.99 -7.54 -0.47
N MET A 46 7.00 -7.21 -1.29
CA MET A 46 8.41 -7.22 -0.88
C MET A 46 8.70 -6.10 0.13
N ASN A 47 8.14 -4.90 -0.04
CA ASN A 47 8.25 -3.79 0.92
C ASN A 47 7.75 -4.21 2.32
N PHE A 48 6.62 -4.92 2.40
CA PHE A 48 6.14 -5.52 3.66
C PHE A 48 7.08 -6.57 4.24
N ARG A 49 7.76 -7.35 3.39
CA ARG A 49 8.70 -8.40 3.83
C ARG A 49 9.99 -7.78 4.37
N ASN A 50 10.47 -6.74 3.70
CA ASN A 50 11.72 -6.04 4.01
C ASN A 50 11.55 -4.94 5.05
N GLU A 51 10.31 -4.64 5.45
CA GLU A 51 9.95 -3.53 6.34
C GLU A 51 10.52 -2.20 5.85
N ALA A 52 10.48 -1.97 4.55
CA ALA A 52 11.05 -0.81 3.88
C ALA A 52 10.11 -0.27 2.80
N GLY A 53 10.24 1.02 2.50
CA GLY A 53 9.49 1.67 1.44
C GLY A 53 9.97 1.27 0.03
N PRO A 54 9.25 1.72 -1.01
CA PRO A 54 9.65 1.55 -2.40
C PRO A 54 11.03 2.15 -2.72
N ASP A 55 11.42 3.18 -1.97
CA ASP A 55 12.74 3.83 -1.99
C ASP A 55 13.83 3.03 -1.25
N GLY A 56 13.47 1.88 -0.66
CA GLY A 56 14.36 1.07 0.16
C GLY A 56 14.58 1.60 1.56
N VAL A 57 13.94 2.71 1.96
CA VAL A 57 14.11 3.29 3.30
C VAL A 57 13.33 2.45 4.32
N PRO A 58 13.98 1.92 5.37
CA PRO A 58 13.30 1.14 6.40
C PRO A 58 12.20 1.95 7.11
N TRP A 59 11.06 1.30 7.34
CA TRP A 59 9.97 1.89 8.10
C TRP A 59 10.33 2.06 9.57
N LYS A 60 9.76 3.09 10.19
CA LYS A 60 9.80 3.20 11.66
C LYS A 60 9.06 2.01 12.27
N GLU A 61 9.80 1.25 13.07
CA GLU A 61 9.31 0.10 13.81
C GLU A 61 8.04 0.44 14.60
N SER A 62 7.04 -0.44 14.55
CA SER A 62 5.82 -0.28 15.35
C SER A 62 6.05 -0.70 16.80
N GLU A 63 5.36 -0.06 17.76
CA GLU A 63 5.45 -0.42 19.19
C GLU A 63 5.16 -1.91 19.42
N ARG A 64 4.15 -2.45 18.73
CA ARG A 64 3.83 -3.88 18.75
C ARG A 64 4.98 -4.74 18.21
N ALA A 65 5.57 -4.38 17.07
CA ALA A 65 6.70 -5.11 16.51
C ALA A 65 7.85 -5.21 17.51
N ARG A 66 8.15 -4.09 18.19
CA ARG A 66 9.15 -4.03 19.24
C ARG A 66 8.81 -4.87 20.47
N GLU A 67 7.56 -4.86 20.93
CA GLU A 67 7.12 -5.55 22.15
C GLU A 67 6.90 -7.06 21.95
N GLU A 68 6.43 -7.46 20.77
CA GLU A 68 6.07 -8.85 20.44
C GLU A 68 7.09 -9.54 19.53
N SER A 69 8.20 -8.86 19.18
CA SER A 69 9.19 -9.31 18.18
C SER A 69 8.54 -9.69 16.84
N GLY A 70 7.55 -8.90 16.42
CA GLY A 70 6.80 -9.10 15.16
C GLY A 70 7.24 -8.14 14.05
N GLN A 71 6.62 -8.24 12.88
CA GLN A 71 6.90 -7.34 11.75
C GLN A 71 6.01 -6.08 11.76
N THR A 72 6.61 -4.94 11.48
CA THR A 72 5.89 -3.67 11.27
C THR A 72 4.92 -3.79 10.10
N LEU A 73 3.72 -3.24 10.30
CA LEU A 73 2.62 -3.28 9.32
C LEU A 73 2.10 -4.70 8.97
N THR A 74 2.62 -5.75 9.62
CA THR A 74 2.22 -7.15 9.40
C THR A 74 1.86 -7.84 10.72
N LEU A 75 0.57 -7.83 11.05
CA LEU A 75 -0.01 -8.67 12.12
C LEU A 75 -0.72 -9.88 11.51
N THR A 76 -1.84 -9.66 10.82
CA THR A 76 -2.60 -10.70 10.11
C THR A 76 -2.31 -10.72 8.62
N ALA A 77 -1.40 -9.87 8.14
CA ALA A 77 -1.14 -9.62 6.73
C ALA A 77 -2.35 -9.14 5.88
N ARG A 78 -3.48 -8.72 6.50
CA ARG A 78 -4.67 -8.23 5.79
C ARG A 78 -4.35 -7.12 4.78
N LEU A 79 -3.59 -6.10 5.19
CA LEU A 79 -3.24 -4.99 4.32
C LEU A 79 -2.43 -5.46 3.12
N LYS A 80 -1.33 -6.18 3.36
CA LYS A 80 -0.47 -6.78 2.33
C LYS A 80 -1.26 -7.61 1.32
N ASN A 81 -2.16 -8.45 1.80
CA ASN A 81 -2.93 -9.38 0.96
C ASN A 81 -4.10 -8.71 0.22
N SER A 82 -4.50 -7.50 0.64
CA SER A 82 -5.59 -6.73 -0.01
C SER A 82 -5.13 -5.89 -1.19
N ILE A 83 -3.83 -5.80 -1.44
CA ILE A 83 -3.27 -5.02 -2.54
C ILE A 83 -3.51 -5.78 -3.84
N THR A 84 -4.18 -5.14 -4.79
CA THR A 84 -4.57 -5.72 -6.07
C THR A 84 -4.30 -4.75 -7.20
N ALA A 85 -4.10 -5.27 -8.40
CA ALA A 85 -4.01 -4.51 -9.64
C ALA A 85 -5.25 -4.76 -10.51
N ARG A 86 -5.69 -3.73 -11.24
CA ARG A 86 -6.73 -3.84 -12.27
C ARG A 86 -6.32 -2.98 -13.46
N ALA A 87 -6.20 -3.59 -14.63
CA ALA A 87 -5.94 -2.88 -15.89
C ALA A 87 -7.24 -2.59 -16.65
N THR A 88 -7.25 -1.48 -17.37
CA THR A 88 -8.22 -1.11 -18.41
C THR A 88 -7.52 -1.19 -19.78
N SER A 89 -8.12 -0.61 -20.82
CA SER A 89 -7.48 -0.47 -22.14
C SER A 89 -6.28 0.48 -22.12
N ASP A 90 -6.27 1.45 -21.22
CA ASP A 90 -5.39 2.63 -21.25
C ASP A 90 -4.72 2.96 -19.91
N SER A 91 -5.11 2.32 -18.81
CA SER A 91 -4.52 2.52 -17.50
C SER A 91 -4.45 1.23 -16.68
N VAL A 92 -3.64 1.26 -15.63
CA VAL A 92 -3.64 0.26 -14.57
C VAL A 92 -3.74 0.93 -13.22
N THR A 93 -4.66 0.45 -12.39
CA THR A 93 -4.84 0.90 -11.02
C THR A 93 -4.35 -0.17 -10.06
N VAL A 94 -3.43 0.20 -9.16
CA VAL A 94 -2.93 -0.67 -8.09
C VAL A 94 -3.28 -0.08 -6.74
N GLY A 95 -3.92 -0.84 -5.86
CA GLY A 95 -4.35 -0.30 -4.58
C GLY A 95 -5.05 -1.29 -3.66
N THR A 96 -5.62 -0.74 -2.60
CA THR A 96 -6.39 -1.46 -1.57
C THR A 96 -7.59 -0.65 -1.11
N ASN A 97 -8.67 -1.35 -0.76
CA ASN A 97 -9.88 -0.79 -0.14
C ASN A 97 -9.83 -0.77 1.40
N VAL A 98 -8.68 -1.10 1.99
CA VAL A 98 -8.50 -1.06 3.44
C VAL A 98 -8.38 0.39 3.90
N VAL A 99 -9.34 0.85 4.70
CA VAL A 99 -9.47 2.26 5.12
C VAL A 99 -8.20 2.80 5.78
N TYR A 100 -7.55 2.02 6.64
CA TYR A 100 -6.34 2.45 7.34
C TYR A 100 -5.10 2.53 6.43
N ALA A 101 -5.17 2.00 5.20
CA ALA A 101 -4.04 1.97 4.27
C ALA A 101 -3.51 3.38 3.97
N ALA A 102 -4.40 4.36 3.77
CA ALA A 102 -4.03 5.74 3.46
C ALA A 102 -3.20 6.38 4.58
N ILE A 103 -3.62 6.21 5.83
CA ILE A 103 -2.91 6.74 7.01
C ILE A 103 -1.54 6.06 7.17
N HIS A 104 -1.42 4.77 6.85
CA HIS A 104 -0.12 4.11 6.88
C HIS A 104 0.79 4.56 5.73
N GLN A 105 0.27 4.73 4.52
CA GLN A 105 1.05 5.20 3.38
C GLN A 105 1.60 6.61 3.62
N MET A 106 0.72 7.56 3.98
CA MET A 106 1.05 8.99 4.03
C MET A 106 1.48 9.47 5.42
N GLY A 107 1.28 8.64 6.44
CA GLY A 107 1.36 9.08 7.83
C GLY A 107 0.12 9.88 8.24
N PHE A 108 0.12 10.30 9.50
CA PHE A 108 -0.93 11.15 10.05
C PHE A 108 -0.36 11.99 11.18
N ASP A 109 -0.56 13.30 11.18
CA ASP A 109 -0.39 14.13 12.36
C ASP A 109 -1.60 15.06 12.48
N GLY A 110 -2.38 14.87 13.53
CA GLY A 110 -3.62 15.61 13.66
C GLY A 110 -4.49 15.20 14.83
N LYS A 111 -5.68 15.78 14.85
CA LYS A 111 -6.71 15.52 15.86
C LYS A 111 -7.73 14.56 15.28
N VAL A 112 -8.03 13.49 16.02
CA VAL A 112 -9.09 12.54 15.69
C VAL A 112 -10.21 12.68 16.71
N VAL A 113 -11.44 12.78 16.23
CA VAL A 113 -12.63 12.73 17.09
C VAL A 113 -12.96 11.27 17.37
N ILE A 114 -12.94 10.91 18.64
CA ILE A 114 -13.29 9.58 19.11
C ILE A 114 -14.71 9.66 19.66
N SER A 115 -15.60 8.89 19.03
CA SER A 115 -16.99 8.78 19.46
C SER A 115 -17.10 8.14 20.84
N ALA A 116 -18.21 8.42 21.53
CA ALA A 116 -18.46 7.81 22.83
C ALA A 116 -18.46 6.28 22.73
N HIS A 117 -17.80 5.62 23.67
CA HIS A 117 -17.65 4.17 23.66
C HIS A 117 -17.46 3.64 25.08
N GLU A 118 -17.65 2.34 25.26
CA GLU A 118 -17.36 1.67 26.52
C GLU A 118 -15.93 1.15 26.55
N ARG A 119 -15.25 1.38 27.68
CA ARG A 119 -13.91 0.86 27.92
C ARG A 119 -13.91 -0.07 29.12
N ARG A 120 -13.43 -1.29 28.93
CA ARG A 120 -13.20 -2.25 30.02
C ARG A 120 -11.81 -2.05 30.60
N ILE A 121 -11.75 -1.58 31.85
CA ILE A 121 -10.51 -1.32 32.58
C ILE A 121 -10.20 -2.51 33.50
N ARG A 122 -9.03 -3.13 33.31
CA ARG A 122 -8.51 -4.22 34.16
C ARG A 122 -7.44 -3.76 35.15
N GLN A 123 -6.86 -2.58 34.91
CA GLN A 123 -5.80 -1.99 35.70
C GLN A 123 -5.99 -0.47 35.73
N ALA A 124 -5.82 0.14 36.90
CA ALA A 124 -5.88 1.59 37.10
C ALA A 124 -4.76 2.01 38.05
N PHE A 125 -4.14 3.16 37.79
CA PHE A 125 -3.05 3.69 38.62
C PHE A 125 -1.93 2.67 38.89
N GLY A 126 -1.55 1.89 37.88
CA GLY A 126 -0.50 0.87 37.99
C GLY A 126 -0.91 -0.41 38.73
N ARG A 127 -2.13 -0.52 39.29
CA ARG A 127 -2.59 -1.69 40.05
C ARG A 127 -3.72 -2.45 39.34
N LYS A 128 -3.63 -3.78 39.31
CA LYS A 128 -4.71 -4.64 38.80
C LYS A 128 -5.94 -4.53 39.70
N LEU A 129 -7.12 -4.40 39.08
CA LEU A 129 -8.40 -4.34 39.80
C LEU A 129 -8.88 -5.76 40.11
N LYS A 130 -9.48 -5.97 41.30
CA LYS A 130 -10.07 -7.27 41.70
C LYS A 130 -11.16 -7.74 40.73
N LYS A 131 -11.93 -6.79 40.19
CA LYS A 131 -12.93 -7.01 39.15
C LYS A 131 -12.74 -5.96 38.06
N ALA A 132 -12.81 -6.36 36.80
CA ALA A 132 -12.77 -5.43 35.69
C ALA A 132 -13.98 -4.49 35.75
N LYS A 133 -13.76 -3.19 35.55
CA LYS A 133 -14.82 -2.17 35.52
C LYS A 133 -15.06 -1.72 34.09
N VAL A 134 -16.32 -1.66 33.68
CA VAL A 134 -16.72 -1.05 32.39
C VAL A 134 -17.08 0.41 32.67
N VAL A 135 -16.51 1.33 31.89
CA VAL A 135 -16.80 2.76 31.99
C VAL A 135 -17.21 3.31 30.63
N SER A 136 -18.23 4.18 30.62
CA SER A 136 -18.61 4.93 29.44
C SER A 136 -17.66 6.13 29.30
N VAL A 137 -16.95 6.18 28.18
CA VAL A 137 -16.07 7.29 27.82
C VAL A 137 -16.84 8.20 26.87
N LYS A 138 -17.00 9.46 27.25
CA LYS A 138 -17.66 10.47 26.40
C LYS A 138 -16.83 10.74 25.14
N SER A 139 -17.49 11.24 24.10
CA SER A 139 -16.81 11.69 22.89
C SER A 139 -15.77 12.75 23.21
N HIS A 140 -14.58 12.62 22.64
CA HIS A 140 -13.50 13.56 22.87
C HIS A 140 -12.53 13.58 21.69
N THR A 141 -11.71 14.61 21.63
CA THR A 141 -10.69 14.79 20.60
C THR A 141 -9.33 14.37 21.13
N ALA A 142 -8.61 13.54 20.39
CA ALA A 142 -7.27 13.11 20.74
C ALA A 142 -6.27 13.48 19.64
N LYS A 143 -5.11 14.02 20.02
CA LYS A 143 -3.99 14.18 19.08
C LYS A 143 -3.36 12.79 18.83
N ARG A 144 -3.11 12.49 17.56
CA ARG A 144 -2.41 11.28 17.12
C ARG A 144 -1.35 11.67 16.11
N SER A 145 -0.19 11.05 16.24
CA SER A 145 0.92 11.17 15.31
C SER A 145 1.37 9.77 14.93
N LEU A 146 1.40 9.49 13.64
CA LEU A 146 1.83 8.23 13.05
C LEU A 146 2.80 8.55 11.91
N ALA A 147 4.00 8.00 12.01
CA ALA A 147 4.99 8.11 10.95
C ALA A 147 4.49 7.40 9.67
N PRO A 148 4.78 7.95 8.48
CA PRO A 148 4.49 7.30 7.21
C PRO A 148 5.27 6.00 7.07
N ARG A 149 4.65 5.01 6.44
CA ARG A 149 5.19 3.70 6.08
C ARG A 149 4.75 3.42 4.64
N PRO A 150 5.33 4.12 3.67
CA PRO A 150 4.94 3.98 2.28
C PRO A 150 5.20 2.55 1.84
N PHE A 151 4.19 1.86 1.33
CA PHE A 151 4.30 0.49 0.85
C PHE A 151 3.98 0.38 -0.65
N LEU A 152 3.21 1.31 -1.19
CA LEU A 152 3.04 1.51 -2.64
C LEU A 152 3.99 2.61 -3.13
N PRO A 153 4.48 2.53 -4.37
CA PRO A 153 5.16 3.65 -5.00
C PRO A 153 4.19 4.80 -5.24
N ARG A 154 4.71 6.04 -5.21
CA ARG A 154 3.98 7.27 -5.56
C ARG A 154 4.36 7.78 -6.94
N THR A 155 5.54 7.40 -7.42
CA THR A 155 6.08 7.78 -8.73
C THR A 155 6.49 6.54 -9.52
N LEU A 156 6.63 6.67 -10.84
CA LEU A 156 7.16 5.60 -11.69
C LEU A 156 8.60 5.22 -11.34
N GLU A 157 9.39 6.19 -10.86
CA GLU A 157 10.76 5.96 -10.42
C GLU A 157 10.79 5.04 -9.19
N GLU A 158 9.97 5.33 -8.18
CA GLU A 158 9.79 4.46 -7.01
C GLU A 158 9.23 3.08 -7.39
N ALA A 159 8.51 2.98 -8.52
CA ALA A 159 7.98 1.71 -9.05
C ALA A 159 9.04 0.89 -9.82
N GLY A 160 10.26 1.40 -9.99
CA GLY A 160 11.36 0.71 -10.65
C GLY A 160 11.23 0.71 -12.18
N MET A 161 11.56 1.83 -12.81
CA MET A 161 11.46 2.01 -14.28
C MET A 161 12.14 0.90 -15.08
N ALA A 162 13.33 0.45 -14.68
CA ALA A 162 14.05 -0.62 -15.38
C ALA A 162 13.27 -1.95 -15.43
N ALA A 163 12.51 -2.25 -14.38
CA ALA A 163 11.69 -3.46 -14.35
C ALA A 163 10.45 -3.32 -15.24
N ILE A 164 9.83 -2.12 -15.24
CA ILE A 164 8.70 -1.78 -16.12
C ILE A 164 9.12 -1.83 -17.58
N GLU A 165 10.27 -1.24 -17.92
CA GLU A 165 10.84 -1.27 -19.26
C GLU A 165 11.10 -2.71 -19.71
N ARG A 166 11.67 -3.55 -18.85
CA ARG A 166 11.87 -4.98 -19.15
C ARG A 166 10.56 -5.72 -19.41
N ILE A 167 9.49 -5.43 -18.65
CA ILE A 167 8.16 -6.01 -18.90
C ILE A 167 7.67 -5.62 -20.29
N ILE A 168 7.76 -4.32 -20.63
CA ILE A 168 7.36 -3.81 -21.94
C ILE A 168 8.20 -4.46 -23.06
N MET A 169 9.51 -4.55 -22.90
CA MET A 169 10.42 -5.17 -23.87
C MET A 169 10.12 -6.66 -24.05
N ASN A 170 9.82 -7.38 -22.98
CA ASN A 170 9.44 -8.80 -23.08
C ASN A 170 8.19 -8.98 -23.94
N HIS A 171 7.17 -8.12 -23.76
CA HIS A 171 5.96 -8.16 -24.58
C HIS A 171 6.21 -7.75 -26.03
N LEU A 172 7.08 -6.76 -26.28
CA LEU A 172 7.50 -6.38 -27.63
C LEU A 172 8.21 -7.52 -28.37
N MET A 173 9.03 -8.31 -27.65
CA MET A 173 9.82 -9.40 -28.23
C MET A 173 9.04 -10.70 -28.37
N ALA A 174 8.04 -10.95 -27.51
CA ALA A 174 7.25 -12.17 -27.52
C ALA A 174 6.26 -12.26 -28.70
N GLY A 175 5.94 -11.15 -29.37
CA GLY A 175 4.91 -11.13 -30.42
C GLY A 175 3.49 -11.43 -29.88
N PRO A 176 2.45 -11.34 -30.72
CA PRO A 176 1.05 -11.38 -30.26
C PRO A 176 0.55 -12.77 -29.79
N ASP A 177 1.39 -13.80 -29.71
CA ASP A 177 0.97 -15.21 -29.57
C ASP A 177 0.93 -15.76 -28.14
N HIS A 178 1.12 -14.92 -27.12
CA HIS A 178 0.95 -15.32 -25.72
C HIS A 178 -0.06 -14.42 -25.02
N ALA A 179 -1.33 -14.61 -25.39
CA ALA A 179 -2.51 -14.11 -24.69
C ALA A 179 -3.40 -15.28 -24.27
#